data_AF-A0A1H9WD07-F1
#
_entry.id   AF-A0A1H9WD07-F1
#
_cell.length_a   1.000
_cell.length_b   1.000
_cell.length_c   1.000
_cell.angle_alpha   90.00
_cell.angle_beta   90.00
_cell.angle_gamma   90.00
#
_symmetry.space_group_name_H-M   'P 1'
#
loop_
_entity.id
_entity.type
_entity.pdbx_description
1 polymer ?
#
loop_
_entity_poly.entity_id
_entity_poly.type
_entity_poly.pdbx_seq_one_letter_code
_entity_poly.pdbx_strand_id
1 'polypeptide(L)'
;MVYLLLAWYAIFIILAFQVVGLCAIYVTIAMHYLVEPSADWLNGDGRFGWAPLARFYRTVMWANAVLGTSLTTVLASLGVTNVAWIGVLVALYVLLMPVFTLAPWVLFRQAGAKAVDLRVAQIKALAERDGVDVREDIARMGPYLAEIDRSRGADIRPLRMGTISLFTQFTLVALPIALAAAQIWSQ
;
A
#
# COMPACT_ATOMS: atom_id res chain seq x y z
N MET A 1 -29.97 10.57 -25.01
CA MET A 1 -29.85 11.29 -23.73
C MET A 1 -29.52 10.37 -22.55
N VAL A 2 -30.26 9.27 -22.33
CA VAL A 2 -30.02 8.31 -21.23
C VAL A 2 -28.59 7.73 -21.24
N TYR A 3 -28.08 7.30 -22.39
CA TYR A 3 -26.70 6.79 -22.52
C TYR A 3 -25.64 7.83 -22.15
N LEU A 4 -25.89 9.11 -22.46
CA LEU A 4 -24.96 10.20 -22.20
C LEU A 4 -24.95 10.58 -20.71
N LEU A 5 -26.11 10.50 -20.05
CA LEU A 5 -26.24 10.62 -18.59
C LEU A 5 -25.56 9.46 -17.85
N LEU A 6 -25.72 8.22 -18.33
CA LEU A 6 -25.03 7.04 -17.77
C LEU A 6 -23.51 7.16 -17.91
N ALA A 7 -23.03 7.58 -19.08
CA ALA A 7 -21.62 7.85 -19.33
C ALA A 7 -21.06 8.90 -18.36
N TRP A 8 -21.77 10.02 -18.20
CA TRP A 8 -21.37 11.09 -17.30
C TRP A 8 -21.33 10.64 -15.83
N TYR A 9 -22.35 9.90 -15.39
CA TYR A 9 -22.42 9.35 -14.03
C TYR A 9 -21.28 8.36 -13.75
N ALA A 10 -20.94 7.51 -14.73
CA ALA A 10 -19.81 6.60 -14.64
C ALA A 10 -18.47 7.33 -14.51
N ILE A 11 -18.24 8.38 -15.32
CA ILE A 11 -17.05 9.23 -15.24
C ILE A 11 -16.96 9.90 -13.85
N PHE A 12 -18.08 10.44 -13.35
CA PHE A 12 -18.13 11.06 -12.03
C PHE A 12 -17.75 10.07 -10.92
N ILE A 13 -18.29 8.84 -10.94
CA ILE A 13 -17.93 7.79 -9.97
C ILE A 13 -16.44 7.49 -10.03
N ILE A 14 -15.87 7.32 -11.22
CA ILE A 14 -14.43 7.03 -11.38
C ILE A 14 -13.60 8.16 -10.76
N LEU A 15 -13.92 9.42 -11.08
CA LEU A 15 -13.20 10.58 -10.53
C LEU A 15 -13.34 10.69 -9.01
N ALA A 16 -14.55 10.51 -8.47
CA ALA A 16 -14.78 10.51 -7.03
C ALA A 16 -13.95 9.40 -6.33
N PHE A 17 -13.86 8.23 -6.96
CA PHE A 17 -13.06 7.12 -6.45
C PHE A 17 -11.56 7.45 -6.43
N GLN A 18 -11.04 8.18 -7.43
CA GLN A 18 -9.66 8.67 -7.43
C GLN A 18 -9.38 9.61 -6.27
N VAL A 19 -10.31 10.53 -5.98
CA VAL A 19 -10.19 11.46 -4.85
C VAL A 19 -10.14 10.70 -3.52
N VAL A 20 -11.04 9.72 -3.33
CA VAL A 20 -11.04 8.86 -2.13
C VAL A 20 -9.72 8.08 -2.01
N GLY A 21 -9.20 7.54 -3.11
CA GLY A 21 -7.90 6.86 -3.13
C GLY A 21 -6.75 7.77 -2.73
N LEU A 22 -6.71 9.00 -3.24
CA LEU A 22 -5.68 9.99 -2.90
C LEU A 22 -5.77 10.42 -1.43
N CYS A 23 -6.99 10.66 -0.92
CA CYS A 23 -7.23 10.91 0.49
C CYS A 23 -6.75 9.74 1.35
N ALA A 24 -6.97 8.50 0.91
CA ALA A 24 -6.51 7.32 1.62
C ALA A 24 -4.96 7.23 1.65
N ILE A 25 -4.27 7.51 0.54
CA ILE A 25 -2.80 7.61 0.57
C ILE A 25 -2.36 8.70 1.54
N TYR A 26 -2.97 9.89 1.46
CA TYR A 26 -2.62 11.01 2.33
C TYR A 26 -2.80 10.65 3.81
N VAL A 27 -3.91 10.02 4.17
CA VAL A 27 -4.15 9.52 5.53
C VAL A 27 -3.11 8.46 5.92
N THR A 28 -2.72 7.57 5.01
CA THR A 28 -1.66 6.57 5.26
C THR A 28 -0.32 7.26 5.55
N ILE A 29 0.03 8.28 4.77
CA ILE A 29 1.24 9.09 4.97
C ILE A 29 1.17 9.83 6.31
N ALA A 30 0.03 10.47 6.62
CA ALA A 30 -0.13 11.22 7.86
C ALA A 30 -0.06 10.29 9.09
N MET A 31 -0.69 9.12 9.02
CA MET A 31 -0.66 8.11 10.08
C MET A 31 0.74 7.55 10.30
N HIS A 32 1.58 7.47 9.26
CA HIS A 32 2.98 7.06 9.43
C HIS A 32 3.74 7.95 10.43
N TYR A 33 3.42 9.25 10.51
CA TYR A 33 4.05 10.16 11.47
C TYR A 33 3.45 10.10 12.89
N LEU A 34 2.25 9.55 13.04
CA LEU A 34 1.52 9.49 14.30
C LEU A 34 1.64 8.12 15.00
N VAL A 35 1.89 7.06 14.23
CA VAL A 35 1.92 5.69 14.72
C VAL A 35 3.33 5.33 15.19
N GLU A 36 3.45 4.92 16.45
CA GLU A 36 4.70 4.38 16.99
C GLU A 36 4.98 2.97 16.49
N PRO A 37 6.09 2.75 15.76
CA PRO A 37 6.45 1.45 15.21
C PRO A 37 6.65 0.33 16.24
N SER A 38 7.16 0.71 17.41
CA SER A 38 7.51 -0.18 18.52
C SER A 38 6.29 -0.84 19.15
N ALA A 39 5.09 -0.29 18.96
CA ALA A 39 3.87 -0.79 19.58
C ALA A 39 3.50 -2.21 19.11
N ASP A 40 3.84 -2.60 17.88
CA ASP A 40 3.55 -3.95 17.35
C ASP A 40 4.49 -5.03 17.91
N TRP A 41 5.73 -4.67 18.25
CA TRP A 41 6.66 -5.61 18.87
C TRP A 41 6.40 -5.79 20.36
N LEU A 42 5.85 -4.76 21.00
CA LEU A 42 5.49 -4.79 22.42
C LEU A 42 4.10 -5.40 22.66
N ASN A 43 3.15 -5.20 21.74
CA ASN A 43 1.79 -5.74 21.81
C ASN A 43 1.44 -6.53 20.54
N GLY A 44 1.50 -7.86 20.63
CA GLY A 44 1.18 -8.79 19.53
C GLY A 44 -0.30 -8.85 19.11
N ASP A 45 -1.18 -8.07 19.76
CA ASP A 45 -2.62 -8.06 19.51
C ASP A 45 -3.00 -7.47 18.13
N GLY A 46 -2.06 -6.84 17.43
CA GLY A 46 -2.23 -6.28 16.09
C GLY A 46 -3.25 -5.13 16.02
N ARG A 47 -3.47 -4.46 17.15
CA ARG A 47 -4.39 -3.33 17.31
C ARG A 47 -3.71 -1.97 17.29
N PHE A 48 -2.40 -1.94 17.54
CA PHE A 48 -1.58 -0.73 17.61
C PHE A 48 -0.44 -0.85 16.60
N GLY A 49 0.34 0.20 16.37
CA GLY A 49 1.51 0.11 15.47
C GLY A 49 1.15 -0.08 13.98
N TRP A 50 1.94 -0.88 13.29
CA TRP A 50 1.90 -1.12 11.84
C TRP A 50 0.72 -1.96 11.36
N ALA A 51 0.19 -2.86 12.18
CA ALA A 51 -0.93 -3.73 11.81
C ALA A 51 -2.16 -2.96 11.27
N PRO A 52 -2.67 -1.91 11.94
CA PRO A 52 -3.76 -1.08 11.39
C PRO A 52 -3.34 -0.30 10.13
N LEU A 53 -2.08 0.16 10.03
CA LEU A 53 -1.59 0.86 8.85
C LEU A 53 -1.53 -0.09 7.62
N ALA A 54 -1.11 -1.34 7.83
CA ALA A 54 -1.13 -2.37 6.79
C ALA A 54 -2.55 -2.73 6.34
N ARG A 55 -3.53 -2.76 7.26
CA ARG A 55 -4.96 -2.92 6.91
C ARG A 55 -5.43 -1.78 6.03
N PHE A 56 -5.07 -0.55 6.37
CA PHE A 56 -5.43 0.63 5.60
C PHE A 56 -4.84 0.60 4.19
N TYR A 57 -3.56 0.23 4.07
CA TYR A 57 -2.92 0.02 2.77
C TYR A 57 -3.58 -1.07 1.94
N ARG A 58 -3.96 -2.19 2.56
CA ARG A 58 -4.70 -3.24 1.87
C ARG A 58 -6.03 -2.72 1.33
N THR A 59 -6.72 -1.84 2.06
CA THR A 59 -7.93 -1.15 1.57
C THR A 59 -7.64 -0.28 0.35
N VAL A 60 -6.53 0.47 0.34
CA VAL A 60 -6.09 1.26 -0.83
C VAL A 60 -5.86 0.36 -2.05
N MET A 61 -5.21 -0.79 -1.85
CA MET A 61 -4.95 -1.75 -2.93
C MET A 61 -6.24 -2.40 -3.46
N TRP A 62 -7.18 -2.73 -2.58
CA TRP A 62 -8.51 -3.22 -2.98
C TRP A 62 -9.32 -2.17 -3.70
N ALA A 63 -9.25 -0.91 -3.25
CA ALA A 63 -9.87 0.20 -3.93
C ALA A 63 -9.32 0.32 -5.35
N ASN A 64 -8.00 0.25 -5.54
CA ASN A 64 -7.39 0.29 -6.88
C ASN A 64 -7.83 -0.89 -7.78
N ALA A 65 -8.03 -2.08 -7.21
CA ALA A 65 -8.58 -3.23 -7.94
C ALA A 65 -10.04 -2.98 -8.39
N VAL A 66 -10.88 -2.45 -7.50
CA VAL A 66 -12.28 -2.08 -7.80
C VAL A 66 -12.36 -0.97 -8.84
N LEU A 67 -11.42 -0.02 -8.80
CA LEU A 67 -11.30 1.03 -9.80
C LEU A 67 -10.98 0.44 -11.18
N GLY A 68 -10.01 -0.48 -11.27
CA GLY A 68 -9.64 -1.15 -12.52
C GLY A 68 -10.79 -1.93 -13.15
N THR A 69 -11.55 -2.69 -12.35
CA THR A 69 -12.75 -3.39 -12.82
C THR A 69 -13.87 -2.43 -13.22
N SER A 70 -14.09 -1.36 -12.46
CA SER A 70 -15.09 -0.34 -12.81
C SER A 70 -14.74 0.35 -14.13
N LEU A 71 -13.47 0.71 -14.33
CA LEU A 71 -12.98 1.29 -15.58
C LEU A 71 -13.21 0.32 -16.75
N THR A 72 -12.91 -0.97 -16.56
CA THR A 72 -13.15 -2.03 -17.55
C THR A 72 -14.63 -2.11 -17.96
N THR A 73 -15.55 -2.13 -16.99
CA THR A 73 -17.00 -2.19 -17.25
C THR A 73 -17.50 -0.93 -17.97
N VAL A 74 -16.99 0.25 -17.60
CA VAL A 74 -17.32 1.52 -18.24
C VAL A 74 -16.80 1.57 -19.69
N LEU A 75 -15.57 1.10 -19.93
CA LEU A 75 -15.03 0.96 -21.28
C LEU A 75 -15.88 0.03 -22.14
N ALA A 76 -16.21 -1.15 -21.61
CA ALA A 76 -17.04 -2.13 -22.33
C ALA A 76 -18.44 -1.57 -22.67
N SER A 77 -19.02 -0.72 -21.81
CA SER A 77 -20.37 -0.16 -22.00
C SER A 77 -20.43 1.10 -22.85
N LEU A 78 -19.41 1.96 -22.82
CA LEU A 78 -19.33 3.18 -23.64
C LEU A 78 -19.11 2.87 -25.13
N GLY A 79 -18.53 1.71 -25.43
CA GLY A 79 -18.19 1.31 -26.78
C GLY A 79 -17.24 2.31 -27.46
N VAL A 80 -17.19 2.24 -28.78
CA VAL A 80 -16.18 2.91 -29.62
C VAL A 80 -16.45 4.42 -29.81
N THR A 81 -17.52 4.97 -29.27
CA THR A 81 -17.96 6.34 -29.64
C THR A 81 -17.24 7.49 -28.91
N ASN A 82 -16.45 7.23 -27.87
CA ASN A 82 -15.81 8.28 -27.04
C ASN A 82 -14.33 8.02 -26.75
N VAL A 83 -13.54 7.72 -27.79
CA VAL A 83 -12.12 7.34 -27.66
C VAL A 83 -11.26 8.38 -26.94
N ALA A 84 -11.51 9.68 -27.12
CA ALA A 84 -10.76 10.73 -26.42
C ALA A 84 -10.92 10.64 -24.87
N TRP A 85 -12.15 10.45 -24.38
CA TRP A 85 -12.42 10.32 -22.95
C TRP A 85 -11.89 9.01 -22.38
N ILE A 86 -12.01 7.92 -23.15
CA ILE A 86 -11.45 6.61 -22.83
C ILE A 86 -9.93 6.72 -22.61
N GLY A 87 -9.23 7.37 -23.54
CA GLY A 87 -7.79 7.60 -23.45
C GLY A 87 -7.40 8.38 -22.20
N VAL A 88 -8.13 9.46 -21.87
CA VAL A 88 -7.87 10.26 -20.66
C VAL A 88 -8.07 9.45 -19.38
N LEU A 89 -9.15 8.67 -19.27
CA LEU A 89 -9.42 7.86 -18.08
C LEU A 89 -8.38 6.77 -17.87
N VAL A 90 -7.95 6.10 -18.95
CA VAL A 90 -6.92 5.07 -18.91
C VAL A 90 -5.56 5.68 -18.61
N ALA A 91 -5.21 6.81 -19.21
CA ALA A 91 -3.97 7.52 -18.90
C ALA A 91 -3.92 7.96 -17.44
N LEU A 92 -5.03 8.50 -16.91
CA LEU A 92 -5.14 8.86 -15.49
C LEU A 92 -5.00 7.65 -14.58
N TYR A 93 -5.63 6.52 -14.93
CA TYR A 93 -5.49 5.25 -14.20
C TYR A 93 -4.04 4.75 -14.17
N VAL A 94 -3.37 4.74 -15.33
CA VAL A 94 -1.97 4.32 -15.45
C VAL A 94 -1.04 5.26 -14.69
N LEU A 95 -1.31 6.57 -14.70
CA LEU A 95 -0.50 7.55 -13.96
C LEU A 95 -0.65 7.41 -12.45
N LEU A 96 -1.87 7.17 -11.97
CA LEU A 96 -2.16 7.07 -10.53
C LEU A 96 -1.82 5.69 -9.95
N MET A 97 -1.75 4.64 -10.77
CA MET A 97 -1.42 3.28 -10.32
C MET A 97 -0.05 3.20 -9.61
N PRO A 98 1.05 3.77 -10.14
CA PRO A 98 2.32 3.90 -9.42
C PRO A 98 2.17 4.65 -8.09
N VAL A 99 1.35 5.70 -8.06
CA VAL A 99 1.15 6.50 -6.84
C VAL A 99 0.43 5.68 -5.77
N PHE A 100 -0.63 4.93 -6.12
CA PHE A 100 -1.36 4.06 -5.20
C PHE A 100 -0.56 2.83 -4.74
N THR A 101 0.42 2.39 -5.53
CA THR A 101 1.17 1.17 -5.24
C THR A 101 2.55 1.43 -4.64
N LEU A 102 3.35 2.28 -5.28
CA LEU A 102 4.73 2.57 -4.88
C LEU A 102 4.80 3.50 -3.68
N ALA A 103 3.99 4.56 -3.63
CA ALA A 103 4.10 5.53 -2.53
C ALA A 103 3.89 4.87 -1.16
N PRO A 104 2.84 4.05 -0.94
CA PRO A 104 2.71 3.33 0.32
C PRO A 104 3.82 2.30 0.49
N TRP A 105 4.18 1.55 -0.55
CA TRP A 105 5.22 0.52 -0.46
C TRP A 105 6.57 1.08 0.02
N VAL A 106 7.01 2.21 -0.55
CA VAL A 106 8.24 2.90 -0.15
C VAL A 106 8.14 3.34 1.31
N LEU A 107 7.01 3.92 1.72
CA LEU A 107 6.80 4.37 3.10
C LEU A 107 6.91 3.21 4.09
N PHE A 108 6.23 2.08 3.84
CA PHE A 108 6.31 0.91 4.73
C PHE A 108 7.73 0.36 4.81
N ARG A 109 8.46 0.33 3.69
CA ARG A 109 9.84 -0.19 3.67
C ARG A 109 10.80 0.72 4.45
N GLN A 110 10.75 2.02 4.20
CA GLN A 110 11.58 3.00 4.90
C GLN A 110 11.29 3.00 6.40
N ALA A 111 10.01 2.95 6.74
CA ALA A 111 9.61 3.03 8.12
C ALA A 111 9.83 1.74 8.90
N GLY A 112 9.70 0.57 8.25
CA GLY A 112 10.12 -0.70 8.82
C GLY A 112 11.62 -0.73 9.14
N ALA A 113 12.46 -0.25 8.23
CA ALA A 113 13.90 -0.13 8.48
C ALA A 113 14.18 0.81 9.67
N LYS A 114 13.58 2.01 9.67
CA LYS A 114 13.74 3.00 10.75
C LYS A 114 13.28 2.46 12.11
N ALA A 115 12.20 1.68 12.14
CA ALA A 115 11.70 1.06 13.34
C ALA A 115 12.70 0.07 13.94
N VAL A 116 13.29 -0.78 13.09
CA VAL A 116 14.27 -1.79 13.51
C VAL A 116 15.49 -1.09 14.08
N ASP A 117 15.99 -0.06 13.40
CA ASP A 117 17.13 0.72 13.87
C ASP A 117 16.87 1.39 15.22
N LEU A 118 15.70 2.00 15.40
CA LEU A 118 15.29 2.61 16.68
C LEU A 118 15.21 1.58 17.80
N ARG A 119 14.64 0.40 17.54
CA ARG A 119 14.52 -0.66 18.55
C ARG A 119 15.89 -1.23 18.94
N VAL A 120 16.77 -1.45 17.97
CA VAL A 120 18.15 -1.88 18.22
C VAL A 120 18.89 -0.83 19.05
N ALA A 121 18.71 0.46 18.77
CA ALA A 121 19.31 1.54 19.56
C ALA A 121 18.78 1.56 21.01
N GLN A 122 17.46 1.38 21.20
CA GLN A 122 16.86 1.28 22.54
C GLN A 122 17.38 0.09 23.35
N ILE A 123 17.52 -1.08 22.72
CA ILE A 123 18.05 -2.28 23.38
C ILE A 123 19.51 -2.07 23.80
N LYS A 124 20.33 -1.45 22.95
CA LYS A 124 21.72 -1.11 23.28
C LYS A 124 21.80 -0.12 24.45
N ALA A 125 20.99 0.94 24.42
CA ALA A 125 20.92 1.90 25.52
C ALA A 125 20.45 1.26 26.84
N LEU A 126 19.56 0.25 26.78
CA LEU A 126 19.14 -0.50 27.95
C LEU A 126 20.30 -1.34 28.52
N ALA A 127 21.03 -2.05 27.66
CA ALA A 127 22.18 -2.85 28.06
C ALA A 127 23.30 -1.98 28.70
N GLU A 128 23.57 -0.80 28.12
CA GLU A 128 24.51 0.18 28.69
C GLU A 128 24.05 0.70 30.06
N ARG A 129 22.74 0.98 30.21
CA ARG A 129 22.15 1.42 31.49
C ARG A 129 22.23 0.33 32.56
N ASP A 130 22.10 -0.93 32.16
CA ASP A 130 22.21 -2.09 33.06
C ASP A 130 23.68 -2.44 33.36
N GLY A 131 24.64 -1.64 32.87
CA GLY A 131 26.08 -1.77 33.12
C GLY A 131 26.73 -2.93 32.35
N VAL A 132 26.06 -3.43 31.32
CA VAL A 132 26.53 -4.57 30.52
C VAL A 132 27.40 -4.05 29.38
N ASP A 133 28.71 -4.19 29.50
CA ASP A 133 29.64 -3.86 28.40
C ASP A 133 29.66 -5.00 27.37
N VAL A 134 29.46 -4.65 26.10
CA VAL A 134 29.52 -5.57 24.94
C VAL A 134 30.84 -6.34 24.87
N ARG A 135 31.93 -5.78 25.41
CA ARG A 135 33.27 -6.37 25.32
C ARG A 135 33.63 -7.25 26.51
N GLU A 136 33.09 -6.97 27.70
CA GLU A 136 33.47 -7.67 28.93
C GLU A 136 32.42 -8.71 29.37
N ASP A 137 31.14 -8.46 29.06
CA ASP A 137 30.00 -9.20 29.62
C ASP A 137 29.23 -10.01 28.56
N ILE A 138 29.97 -10.79 27.74
CA ILE A 138 29.42 -11.57 26.60
C ILE A 138 28.22 -12.45 27.01
N ALA A 139 28.27 -13.09 28.18
CA ALA A 139 27.20 -13.95 28.67
C ALA A 139 25.93 -13.17 29.05
N ARG A 140 26.07 -11.95 29.58
CA ARG A 140 24.95 -11.06 29.94
C ARG A 140 24.38 -10.32 28.73
N MET A 141 25.16 -10.19 27.67
CA MET A 141 24.73 -9.63 26.39
C MET A 141 23.83 -10.58 25.58
N GLY A 142 23.89 -11.88 25.85
CA GLY A 142 23.10 -12.93 25.19
C GLY A 142 21.60 -12.63 25.01
N PRO A 143 20.83 -12.30 26.07
CA PRO A 143 19.41 -11.96 25.94
C PRO A 143 19.14 -10.71 25.09
N TYR A 144 20.01 -9.69 25.16
CA TYR A 144 19.88 -8.47 24.34
C TYR A 144 20.17 -8.76 22.86
N LEU A 145 21.17 -9.61 22.56
CA LEU A 145 21.46 -10.05 21.20
C LEU A 145 20.31 -10.87 20.60
N ALA A 146 19.73 -11.79 21.40
CA ALA A 146 18.58 -12.57 20.97
C ALA A 146 17.37 -11.67 20.64
N GLU A 147 17.16 -10.59 21.40
CA GLU A 147 16.10 -9.61 21.13
C GLU A 147 16.39 -8.74 19.90
N ILE A 148 17.66 -8.38 19.67
CA ILE A 148 18.11 -7.68 18.46
C ILE A 148 17.89 -8.57 17.22
N ASP A 149 18.26 -9.84 17.30
CA ASP A 149 18.08 -10.79 16.20
C ASP A 149 16.59 -11.05 15.92
N ARG A 150 15.76 -11.14 16.97
CA ARG A 150 14.30 -11.21 16.82
C ARG A 150 13.75 -9.96 16.14
N SER A 151 14.23 -8.77 16.53
CA SER A 151 13.80 -7.49 15.95
C SER A 151 14.22 -7.36 14.49
N ARG A 152 15.42 -7.83 14.13
CA ARG A 152 15.93 -7.87 12.74
C ARG A 152 15.22 -8.91 11.88
N GLY A 153 14.82 -10.03 12.46
CA GLY A 153 14.05 -11.09 11.79
C GLY A 153 12.56 -10.76 11.63
N ALA A 154 12.05 -9.75 12.35
CA ALA A 154 10.68 -9.27 12.24
C ALA A 154 10.51 -8.44 10.97
N ASP A 155 10.45 -9.12 9.82
CA ASP A 155 10.23 -8.50 8.52
C ASP A 155 8.76 -8.07 8.38
N ILE A 156 8.54 -6.78 8.10
CA ILE A 156 7.20 -6.22 7.91
C ILE A 156 6.76 -6.57 6.50
N ARG A 157 5.76 -7.46 6.39
CA ARG A 157 5.13 -7.82 5.12
C ARG A 157 3.76 -7.12 5.01
N PRO A 158 3.71 -5.83 4.64
CA PRO A 158 2.44 -5.09 4.54
C PRO A 158 1.51 -5.69 3.47
N LEU A 159 2.10 -6.40 2.50
CA LEU A 159 1.43 -7.14 1.44
C LEU A 159 1.26 -8.63 1.75
N ARG A 160 1.17 -9.07 3.02
CA ARG A 160 0.59 -10.39 3.34
C ARG A 160 -0.92 -10.37 2.99
N MET A 161 -1.22 -10.20 1.70
CA MET A 161 -2.49 -10.56 1.10
C MET A 161 -2.50 -12.08 1.11
N GLY A 162 -3.04 -12.67 2.17
CA GLY A 162 -3.00 -14.13 2.42
C GLY A 162 -3.56 -15.01 1.29
N THR A 163 -4.10 -14.43 0.21
CA THR A 163 -4.74 -15.15 -0.90
C THR A 163 -4.60 -14.52 -2.29
N ILE A 164 -4.01 -13.33 -2.46
CA ILE A 164 -4.01 -12.63 -3.77
C ILE A 164 -2.59 -12.43 -4.26
N SER A 165 -2.27 -13.12 -5.35
CA SER A 165 -0.99 -13.03 -6.03
C SER A 165 -0.79 -11.63 -6.64
N LEU A 166 0.45 -11.12 -6.62
CA LEU A 166 0.88 -9.95 -7.40
C LEU A 166 0.44 -10.06 -8.87
N PHE A 167 0.36 -11.29 -9.39
CA PHE A 167 -0.16 -11.60 -10.72
C PHE A 167 -1.62 -11.19 -10.88
N THR A 168 -2.50 -11.52 -9.94
CA THR A 168 -3.92 -11.13 -9.99
C THR A 168 -4.08 -9.62 -10.01
N GLN A 169 -3.24 -8.92 -9.26
CA GLN A 169 -3.23 -7.47 -9.21
C GLN A 169 -2.76 -6.85 -10.53
N PHE A 170 -1.72 -7.43 -11.13
CA PHE A 170 -1.25 -7.07 -12.46
C PHE A 170 -2.33 -7.29 -13.53
N THR A 171 -3.02 -8.43 -13.50
CA THR A 171 -4.09 -8.74 -14.45
C THR A 171 -5.26 -7.75 -14.35
N LEU A 172 -5.68 -7.39 -13.12
CA LEU A 172 -6.76 -6.41 -12.90
C LEU A 172 -6.38 -5.00 -13.40
N VAL A 173 -5.10 -4.66 -13.39
CA VAL A 173 -4.57 -3.39 -13.92
C VAL A 173 -4.41 -3.43 -15.43
N ALA A 174 -3.96 -4.55 -15.99
CA ALA A 174 -3.72 -4.71 -17.42
C ALA A 174 -5.03 -4.83 -18.23
N LEU A 175 -6.10 -5.35 -17.62
CA LEU A 175 -7.39 -5.57 -18.28
C LEU A 175 -7.99 -4.28 -18.89
N PRO A 176 -8.16 -3.17 -18.16
CA PRO A 176 -8.69 -1.93 -18.73
C PRO A 176 -7.78 -1.34 -19.81
N ILE A 177 -6.45 -1.50 -19.69
CA ILE A 177 -5.49 -1.03 -20.69
C ILE A 177 -5.64 -1.82 -21.99
N ALA A 178 -5.70 -3.15 -21.91
CA ALA A 178 -5.87 -4.03 -23.05
C ALA A 178 -7.21 -3.78 -23.76
N LEU A 179 -8.29 -3.60 -23.00
CA LEU A 179 -9.61 -3.25 -23.55
C LEU A 179 -9.62 -1.90 -24.24
N ALA A 180 -9.01 -0.88 -23.64
CA ALA A 180 -8.91 0.42 -24.26
C ALA A 180 -8.07 0.38 -25.55
N ALA A 181 -6.94 -0.33 -25.54
CA ALA A 181 -6.11 -0.51 -26.73
C ALA A 181 -6.87 -1.24 -27.86
N ALA A 182 -7.61 -2.29 -27.53
CA ALA A 182 -8.45 -3.01 -28.49
C ALA A 182 -9.54 -2.11 -29.08
N GLN A 183 -10.19 -1.28 -28.25
CA GLN A 183 -11.22 -0.34 -28.71
C GLN A 183 -10.65 0.75 -29.63
N ILE A 184 -9.45 1.26 -29.32
CA ILE A 184 -8.76 2.25 -30.17
C ILE A 184 -8.37 1.62 -31.51
N TRP A 185 -7.84 0.40 -31.53
CA TRP A 185 -7.45 -0.28 -32.76
C TRP A 185 -8.66 -0.60 -33.65
N SER A 186 -9.82 -0.92 -33.06
CA SER A 186 -11.03 -1.28 -33.81
C SER A 186 -11.74 -0.10 -34.52
N GLN A 187 -11.20 1.12 -34.41
CA GLN A 187 -11.64 2.32 -35.15
C GLN A 187 -10.92 2.47 -36.48
#